data_AF-A0A6P2C220-F1
#
_entry.id   AF-A0A6P2C220-F1
#
_cell.length_a   1.000
_cell.length_b   1.000
_cell.length_c   1.000
_cell.angle_alpha   90.00
_cell.angle_beta   90.00
_cell.angle_gamma   90.00
#
_symmetry.space_group_name_H-M   'P 1'
#
loop_
_entity.id
_entity.type
_entity.pdbx_description
1 polymer ?
#
loop_
_entity_poly.entity_id
_entity_poly.type
_entity_poly.pdbx_seq_one_letter_code
_entity_poly.pdbx_strand_id
1 'polypeptide(L)'
;MRPARWDTESVRQAFVHDAVVTMEADGDARAPGGAITVALCGHWDHEPPCPLAPHSTDAQRSGDQVRLRVLFAAEPTAETEVRGRIDAALSRGSLTGPDGVTTRWLLRDARPGLLRDDEAEHADRLIRH
;
A
#
# COMPACT_ATOMS: atom_id res chain seq x y z
N MET A 1 27.19 36.22 2.19
CA MET A 1 25.82 36.10 1.63
C MET A 1 25.69 34.68 1.11
N ARG A 2 24.88 33.84 1.74
CA ARG A 2 24.76 32.39 1.45
C ARG A 2 23.91 32.19 0.19
N PRO A 3 24.27 31.31 -0.76
CA PRO A 3 23.39 31.01 -1.88
C PRO A 3 22.15 30.23 -1.40
N ALA A 4 21.06 30.43 -2.14
CA ALA A 4 19.73 29.90 -1.90
C ALA A 4 19.72 28.38 -1.74
N ARG A 5 18.91 27.90 -0.81
CA ARG A 5 18.54 26.49 -0.73
C ARG A 5 17.68 26.23 -1.96
N TRP A 6 18.16 25.41 -2.88
CA TRP A 6 17.25 24.74 -3.79
C TRP A 6 16.44 23.78 -2.92
N ASP A 7 15.17 24.08 -2.73
CA ASP A 7 14.19 23.05 -2.38
C ASP A 7 14.32 22.01 -3.49
N THR A 8 15.00 20.91 -3.20
CA THR A 8 15.05 19.77 -4.11
C THR A 8 13.59 19.36 -4.28
N GLU A 9 12.98 19.65 -5.44
CA GLU A 9 11.74 19.00 -5.84
C GLU A 9 12.00 17.51 -5.71
N SER A 10 11.53 16.92 -4.63
CA SER A 10 11.83 15.54 -4.34
C SER A 10 10.90 14.72 -5.22
N VAL A 11 11.48 14.15 -6.27
CA VAL A 11 10.73 13.39 -7.26
C VAL A 11 10.26 12.10 -6.59
N ARG A 12 8.96 11.82 -6.66
CA ARG A 12 8.39 10.56 -6.19
C ARG A 12 9.08 9.38 -6.87
N GLN A 13 9.35 8.33 -6.11
CA GLN A 13 9.90 7.07 -6.58
C GLN A 13 8.91 5.95 -6.29
N ALA A 14 8.96 4.89 -7.09
CA ALA A 14 8.16 3.71 -6.87
C ALA A 14 8.86 2.76 -5.88
N PHE A 15 8.07 2.24 -4.96
CA PHE A 15 8.48 1.27 -3.96
C PHE A 15 7.52 0.10 -3.94
N VAL A 16 8.03 -1.05 -3.49
CA VAL A 16 7.23 -2.25 -3.28
C VAL A 16 7.24 -2.63 -1.80
N HIS A 17 6.07 -3.02 -1.29
CA HIS A 17 5.92 -3.66 0.01
C HIS A 17 5.16 -4.99 -0.18
N ASP A 18 5.83 -6.10 0.10
CA ASP A 18 5.26 -7.44 0.03
C ASP A 18 4.75 -7.84 1.43
N ALA A 19 3.57 -8.45 1.50
CA ALA A 19 3.04 -8.98 2.75
C ALA A 19 2.30 -10.31 2.55
N VAL A 20 2.16 -11.07 3.64
CA VAL A 20 1.45 -12.34 3.67
C VAL A 20 0.51 -12.33 4.86
N VAL A 21 -0.76 -12.59 4.61
CA VAL A 21 -1.77 -12.77 5.66
C VAL A 21 -2.39 -14.16 5.56
N THR A 22 -2.93 -14.67 6.68
CA THR A 22 -3.82 -15.84 6.68
C THR A 22 -5.22 -15.42 7.06
N MET A 23 -6.23 -15.97 6.40
CA MET A 23 -7.64 -15.72 6.67
C MET A 23 -8.47 -16.96 6.33
N GLU A 24 -9.70 -17.03 6.86
CA GLU A 24 -10.65 -18.08 6.54
C GLU A 24 -10.91 -18.16 5.03
N ALA A 25 -11.27 -19.35 4.52
CA ALA A 25 -11.39 -19.61 3.09
C ALA A 25 -12.42 -18.71 2.37
N ASP A 26 -13.45 -18.27 3.09
CA ASP A 26 -14.53 -17.41 2.61
C ASP A 26 -14.30 -15.90 2.85
N GLY A 27 -13.24 -15.52 3.58
CA GLY A 27 -12.91 -14.12 3.83
C GLY A 27 -12.56 -13.37 2.54
N ASP A 28 -12.95 -12.09 2.42
CA ASP A 28 -12.64 -11.30 1.21
C ASP A 28 -11.12 -11.05 1.10
N ALA A 29 -10.48 -11.65 0.09
CA ALA A 29 -9.04 -11.50 -0.16
C ALA A 29 -8.62 -10.05 -0.45
N ARG A 30 -9.57 -9.19 -0.84
CA ARG A 30 -9.33 -7.77 -1.13
C ARG A 30 -9.37 -6.91 0.13
N ALA A 31 -9.92 -7.40 1.24
CA ALA A 31 -10.07 -6.63 2.47
C ALA A 31 -8.74 -6.10 3.05
N PRO A 32 -7.61 -6.85 3.03
CA PRO A 32 -6.32 -6.30 3.46
C PRO A 32 -5.83 -5.14 2.61
N GLY A 33 -5.93 -5.25 1.28
CA GLY A 33 -5.60 -4.14 0.35
C GLY A 33 -6.49 -2.93 0.60
N GLY A 34 -7.75 -3.19 0.90
CA GLY A 34 -8.66 -2.16 1.32
C GLY A 34 -8.28 -1.43 2.61
N ALA A 35 -7.84 -2.15 3.63
CA ALA A 35 -7.34 -1.55 4.87
C ALA A 35 -6.11 -0.67 4.63
N ILE A 36 -5.23 -1.07 3.70
CA ILE A 36 -4.10 -0.26 3.25
C ILE A 36 -4.60 1.04 2.61
N THR A 37 -5.59 0.98 1.72
CA THR A 37 -6.17 2.18 1.09
C THR A 37 -6.73 3.16 2.12
N VAL A 38 -7.47 2.68 3.13
CA VAL A 38 -7.96 3.54 4.23
C VAL A 38 -6.81 4.17 5.00
N ALA A 39 -5.75 3.42 5.30
CA ALA A 39 -4.62 3.91 6.07
C ALA A 39 -3.78 4.96 5.31
N LEU A 40 -3.65 4.80 3.99
CA LEU A 40 -2.83 5.68 3.16
C LEU A 40 -3.59 6.92 2.68
N CYS A 41 -4.85 6.78 2.25
CA CYS A 41 -5.61 7.90 1.71
C CYS A 41 -6.67 8.47 2.68
N GLY A 42 -6.83 7.90 3.88
CA GLY A 42 -7.74 8.37 4.94
C GLY A 42 -9.21 8.01 4.71
N HIS A 43 -9.66 8.01 3.45
CA HIS A 43 -10.98 7.54 3.03
C HIS A 43 -10.90 6.79 1.70
N TRP A 44 -11.89 5.94 1.44
CA TRP A 44 -12.01 5.18 0.19
C TRP A 44 -12.30 6.03 -1.02
N ASP A 45 -13.00 7.15 -0.79
CA ASP A 45 -13.49 8.06 -1.81
C ASP A 45 -12.82 9.41 -1.59
N HIS A 46 -11.63 9.57 -2.16
CA HIS A 46 -10.97 10.86 -2.27
C HIS A 46 -10.75 11.16 -3.74
N GLU A 47 -10.88 12.43 -4.12
CA GLU A 47 -10.51 12.86 -5.46
C GLU A 47 -8.98 12.69 -5.64
N PRO A 48 -8.49 12.16 -6.78
CA PRO A 48 -7.07 12.14 -7.07
C PRO A 48 -6.43 13.55 -7.02
N PRO A 49 -5.16 13.67 -6.61
CA PRO A 49 -4.22 12.59 -6.26
C PRO A 49 -4.35 12.10 -4.80
N CYS A 50 -3.91 10.86 -4.50
CA CYS A 50 -3.91 10.37 -3.12
C CYS A 50 -3.02 11.25 -2.24
N PRO A 51 -3.52 11.67 -1.06
CA PRO A 51 -2.89 12.71 -0.26
C PRO A 51 -1.49 12.32 0.27
N LEU A 52 -1.24 11.03 0.48
CA LEU A 52 0.05 10.54 1.00
C LEU A 52 0.89 9.85 -0.08
N ALA A 53 0.33 8.82 -0.72
CA ALA A 53 1.06 7.98 -1.67
C ALA A 53 0.06 7.31 -2.64
N PRO A 54 0.08 7.66 -3.95
CA PRO A 54 -0.55 6.84 -4.98
C PRO A 54 -0.09 5.39 -4.82
N HIS A 55 -1.04 4.45 -4.78
CA HIS A 55 -0.72 3.05 -4.54
C HIS A 55 -1.67 2.11 -5.25
N SER A 56 -1.23 0.87 -5.40
CA SER A 56 -2.01 -0.26 -5.89
C SER A 56 -1.66 -1.48 -5.05
N THR A 57 -2.65 -2.30 -4.73
CA THR A 57 -2.44 -3.57 -4.04
C THR A 57 -2.99 -4.70 -4.90
N ASP A 58 -2.12 -5.61 -5.31
CA ASP A 58 -2.52 -6.91 -5.85
C ASP A 58 -2.62 -7.93 -4.70
N ALA A 59 -3.64 -8.79 -4.75
CA ALA A 59 -3.94 -9.77 -3.73
C ALA A 59 -4.17 -11.15 -4.37
N GLN A 60 -3.27 -12.09 -4.10
CA GLN A 60 -3.29 -13.43 -4.67
C GLN A 60 -3.52 -14.46 -3.56
N ARG A 61 -4.66 -15.16 -3.62
CA ARG A 61 -5.02 -16.21 -2.64
C ARG A 61 -4.49 -17.58 -3.07
N SER A 62 -3.96 -18.32 -2.10
CA SER A 62 -3.61 -19.73 -2.20
C SER A 62 -4.00 -20.44 -0.90
N GLY A 63 -5.16 -21.09 -0.88
CA GLY A 63 -5.71 -21.69 0.34
C GLY A 63 -6.14 -20.62 1.35
N ASP A 64 -5.67 -20.76 2.59
CA ASP A 64 -5.88 -19.80 3.69
C ASP A 64 -4.92 -18.60 3.63
N GLN A 65 -3.88 -18.66 2.79
CA GLN A 65 -2.90 -17.61 2.64
C GLN A 65 -3.28 -16.64 1.52
N VAL A 66 -3.14 -15.34 1.79
CA VAL A 66 -3.23 -14.27 0.78
C VAL A 66 -1.90 -13.53 0.75
N ARG A 67 -1.27 -13.51 -0.42
CA ARG A 67 -0.06 -12.73 -0.70
C ARG A 67 -0.48 -11.39 -1.26
N LEU A 68 0.04 -10.34 -0.65
CA LEU A 68 -0.20 -8.96 -1.03
C LEU A 68 1.07 -8.39 -1.65
N ARG A 69 0.90 -7.68 -2.77
CA ARG A 69 1.96 -6.93 -3.41
C ARG A 69 1.51 -5.49 -3.57
N VAL A 70 2.08 -4.61 -2.75
CA VAL A 70 1.73 -3.20 -2.70
C VAL A 70 2.77 -2.41 -3.48
N LEU A 71 2.37 -1.79 -4.57
CA LEU A 71 3.17 -0.80 -5.29
C LEU A 71 2.71 0.58 -4.82
N PHE A 72 3.65 1.45 -4.48
CA PHE A 72 3.32 2.83 -4.11
C PHE A 72 4.37 3.81 -4.61
N ALA A 73 3.94 5.04 -4.90
CA ALA A 73 4.82 6.16 -5.22
C ALA A 73 4.89 7.12 -4.04
N ALA A 74 6.09 7.46 -3.60
CA ALA A 74 6.31 8.40 -2.50
C ALA A 74 7.62 9.15 -2.67
N GLU A 75 7.78 10.28 -1.98
CA GLU A 75 9.10 10.87 -1.77
C GLU A 75 9.99 9.87 -1.00
N PRO A 76 11.29 9.74 -1.32
CA PRO A 76 12.17 8.82 -0.60
C PRO A 76 12.21 9.06 0.91
N THR A 77 12.08 10.31 1.34
CA THR A 77 11.96 10.72 2.75
C THR A 77 10.69 10.22 3.44
N ALA A 78 9.63 9.95 2.67
CA ALA A 78 8.34 9.47 3.17
C ALA A 78 8.20 7.93 3.10
N GLU A 79 9.15 7.21 2.46
CA GLU A 79 9.07 5.76 2.27
C GLU A 79 8.81 5.01 3.59
N THR A 80 9.59 5.31 4.64
CA THR A 80 9.47 4.66 5.95
C THR A 80 8.10 4.90 6.58
N GLU A 81 7.54 6.11 6.41
CA GLU A 81 6.21 6.43 6.93
C GLU A 81 5.12 5.61 6.21
N VAL A 82 5.17 5.56 4.88
CA VAL A 82 4.20 4.81 4.07
C VAL A 82 4.23 3.32 4.43
N ARG A 83 5.43 2.74 4.55
CA ARG A 83 5.60 1.34 4.99
C ARG A 83 5.03 1.11 6.39
N GLY A 84 5.31 2.00 7.34
CA GLY A 84 4.78 1.90 8.70
C GLY A 84 3.25 1.95 8.75
N ARG A 85 2.60 2.73 7.87
CA ARG A 85 1.14 2.77 7.76
C ARG A 85 0.57 1.48 7.15
N ILE A 86 1.23 0.91 6.14
CA ILE A 86 0.88 -0.41 5.57
C ILE A 86 0.95 -1.48 6.66
N ASP A 87 2.07 -1.55 7.39
CA ASP A 87 2.27 -2.53 8.47
C ASP A 87 1.21 -2.39 9.57
N ALA A 88 0.92 -1.16 9.99
CA ALA A 88 -0.10 -0.89 11.00
C ALA A 88 -1.50 -1.30 10.51
N ALA A 89 -1.84 -1.05 9.25
CA ALA A 89 -3.13 -1.45 8.67
C ALA A 89 -3.29 -2.97 8.65
N LEU A 90 -2.26 -3.69 8.21
CA LEU A 90 -2.30 -5.15 8.15
C LEU A 90 -2.27 -5.78 9.54
N SER A 91 -1.56 -5.18 10.50
CA SER A 91 -1.49 -5.66 11.89
C SER A 91 -2.81 -5.50 12.65
N ARG A 92 -3.70 -4.60 12.25
CA ARG A 92 -5.06 -4.49 12.83
C ARG A 92 -5.91 -5.74 12.56
N GLY A 93 -5.58 -6.53 11.53
CA GLY A 93 -6.17 -7.85 11.31
C GLY A 93 -7.66 -7.87 10.95
N SER A 94 -8.24 -6.73 10.59
CA SER A 94 -9.64 -6.68 10.16
C SER A 94 -10.00 -5.39 9.41
N LEU A 95 -11.04 -5.48 8.59
CA LEU A 95 -11.70 -4.36 7.96
C LEU A 95 -13.20 -4.66 7.87
N THR A 96 -14.02 -3.66 8.21
CA THR A 96 -15.45 -3.65 7.88
C THR A 96 -15.62 -2.99 6.51
N GLY A 97 -16.11 -3.76 5.55
CA GLY A 97 -16.39 -3.28 4.20
C GLY A 97 -17.62 -2.35 4.14
N PRO A 98 -17.87 -1.71 2.99
CA PRO A 98 -19.04 -0.85 2.78
C PRO A 98 -20.38 -1.62 2.85
N ASP A 99 -20.33 -2.94 2.68
CA ASP A 99 -21.45 -3.86 2.89
C ASP A 99 -21.73 -4.16 4.38
N GLY A 100 -20.93 -3.61 5.30
CA GLY A 100 -21.02 -3.83 6.73
C GLY A 100 -20.39 -5.16 7.19
N VAL A 101 -19.84 -5.97 6.28
CA VAL A 101 -19.24 -7.26 6.60
C VAL A 101 -17.81 -7.05 7.08
N THR A 102 -17.46 -7.68 8.20
CA THR A 102 -16.10 -7.62 8.74
C THR A 102 -15.30 -8.83 8.30
N THR A 103 -14.29 -8.59 7.46
CA THR A 103 -13.28 -9.60 7.14
C THR A 103 -12.15 -9.53 8.16
N ARG A 104 -11.64 -10.68 8.60
CA ARG A 104 -10.53 -10.80 9.56
C ARG A 104 -9.37 -11.58 8.94
N TRP A 105 -8.16 -11.24 9.35
CA TRP A 105 -6.93 -11.92 8.95
C TRP A 105 -5.87 -11.82 10.04
N LEU A 106 -4.79 -12.59 9.87
CA LEU A 106 -3.59 -12.52 10.69
C LEU A 106 -2.40 -12.22 9.80
N LEU A 107 -1.67 -11.15 10.11
CA LEU A 107 -0.41 -10.83 9.43
C LEU A 107 0.64 -11.88 9.79
N ARG A 108 1.30 -12.44 8.78
CA ARG A 108 2.37 -13.45 8.93
C ARG A 108 3.74 -12.91 8.58
N ASP A 109 3.81 -12.06 7.57
CA ASP A 109 5.06 -11.50 7.07
C ASP A 109 4.78 -10.18 6.35
N ALA A 110 5.73 -9.25 6.42
CA ALA A 110 5.67 -7.92 5.79
C ALA A 110 7.09 -7.40 5.60
N ARG A 111 7.43 -6.96 4.38
CA ARG A 111 8.80 -6.52 4.06
C ARG A 111 8.86 -5.64 2.81
N PRO A 112 9.90 -4.82 2.68
CA PRO A 112 10.27 -4.24 1.40
C PRO A 112 10.47 -5.30 0.32
N GLY A 113 9.91 -5.04 -0.86
CA GLY A 113 10.13 -5.83 -2.07
C GLY A 113 10.97 -5.05 -3.08
N LEU A 114 11.44 -5.76 -4.10
CA LEU A 114 12.04 -5.16 -5.29
C LEU A 114 10.97 -4.98 -6.36
N LEU A 115 11.03 -3.85 -7.06
CA LEU A 115 10.23 -3.63 -8.27
C LEU A 115 10.69 -4.61 -9.36
N ARG A 116 9.73 -5.21 -10.07
CA ARG A 116 10.00 -6.14 -11.17
C ARG A 116 9.86 -5.40 -12.50
N ASP A 117 10.50 -5.92 -13.55
CA ASP A 117 10.47 -5.31 -14.88
C ASP A 117 9.05 -5.21 -15.46
N ASP A 118 8.21 -6.21 -15.20
CA ASP A 118 6.80 -6.25 -15.63
C ASP A 118 5.91 -5.22 -14.90
N GLU A 119 6.45 -4.55 -13.88
CA GLU A 119 5.75 -3.56 -13.08
C GLU A 119 6.14 -2.12 -13.41
N ALA A 120 7.15 -1.92 -14.25
CA ALA A 120 7.72 -0.61 -14.55
C ALA A 120 6.66 0.38 -15.06
N GLU A 121 5.80 -0.04 -16.00
CA GLU A 121 4.73 0.81 -16.53
C GLU A 121 3.69 1.18 -15.47
N HIS A 122 3.43 0.29 -14.51
CA HIS A 122 2.49 0.55 -13.43
C HIS A 122 3.08 1.53 -12.40
N ALA A 123 4.33 1.30 -12.00
CA ALA A 123 5.10 2.21 -11.17
C ALA A 123 5.14 3.62 -11.76
N ASP A 124 5.40 3.74 -13.06
CA ASP A 124 5.42 5.00 -13.79
C ASP A 124 4.08 5.75 -13.75
N ARG A 125 2.96 5.02 -13.83
CA ARG A 125 1.64 5.65 -13.65
C ARG A 125 1.49 6.20 -12.23
N LEU A 126 1.87 5.44 -11.22
CA LEU A 126 1.78 5.88 -9.82
C LEU A 126 2.64 7.11 -9.53
N ILE A 127 3.82 7.24 -10.15
CA ILE A 127 4.69 8.41 -9.98
C ILE A 127 4.08 9.70 -10.56
N ARG A 128 3.28 9.58 -11.63
CA ARG A 128 2.68 10.72 -12.35
C ARG A 128 1.36 11.22 -11.74
N HIS A 129 0.75 10.46 -10.84
CA HIS A 129 -0.41 10.86 -10.04
C HIS A 129 0.07 11.36 -8.68
#